data_AF-A0A9Q8PH39-F1
#
_entry.id   AF-A0A9Q8PH39-F1
#
_cell.length_a   1.000
_cell.length_b   1.000
_cell.length_c   1.000
_cell.angle_alpha   90.00
_cell.angle_beta   90.00
_cell.angle_gamma   90.00
#
_symmetry.space_group_name_H-M   'P 1'
#
loop_
_entity.id
_entity.type
_entity.pdbx_description
1 polymer ?
#
loop_
_entity_poly.entity_id
_entity_poly.type
_entity_poly.pdbx_seq_one_letter_code
_entity_poly.pdbx_strand_id
1 'polypeptide(L)'
;MEARPNYRDDPPSSPLEAPVAWDQLRLSPILEAPELTLSIGQIPYRSRITGVNEILPVGASVVGGPGTDLSLIETAQTVLRYSGRPLCVATGRQMFEDDYQIL
;
A
#
# COMPACT_ATOMS: atom_id res chain seq x y z
N MET A 1 -10.10 3.05 -6.54
CA MET A 1 -10.12 3.14 -5.07
C MET A 1 -9.34 4.39 -4.72
N GLU A 2 -9.96 5.37 -4.06
CA GLU A 2 -9.30 6.62 -3.69
C GLU A 2 -8.64 6.45 -2.31
N ALA A 3 -7.35 6.78 -2.20
CA ALA A 3 -6.63 6.65 -0.94
C ALA A 3 -7.14 7.71 0.05
N ARG A 4 -7.67 7.25 1.19
CA ARG A 4 -8.26 8.08 2.24
C ARG A 4 -7.86 7.55 3.62
N PRO A 5 -7.77 8.41 4.64
CA PRO A 5 -7.52 7.97 6.01
C PRO A 5 -8.64 7.03 6.48
N ASN A 6 -8.26 5.96 7.18
CA ASN A 6 -9.18 5.03 7.83
C ASN A 6 -9.08 5.22 9.35
N TYR A 7 -10.08 5.88 9.95
CA TYR A 7 -10.06 6.18 11.38
C TYR A 7 -10.72 5.08 12.18
N ARG A 8 -10.16 4.78 13.35
CA ARG A 8 -10.63 3.69 14.21
C ARG A 8 -12.03 3.92 14.80
N ASP A 9 -12.42 5.17 14.98
CA ASP A 9 -13.72 5.59 15.48
C ASP A 9 -14.78 5.75 14.38
N ASP A 10 -14.41 5.55 13.11
CA ASP A 10 -15.41 5.46 12.05
C ASP A 10 -16.18 4.14 12.23
N PRO A 11 -17.52 4.18 12.40
CA PRO A 11 -18.30 2.96 12.46
C PRO A 11 -18.18 2.22 11.13
N PRO A 12 -18.13 0.87 11.14
CA PRO A 12 -18.08 0.09 9.92
C PRO A 12 -19.31 0.43 9.06
N SER A 13 -19.05 0.77 7.79
CA SER A 13 -20.08 1.23 6.84
C SER A 13 -21.06 0.14 6.39
N SER A 14 -20.76 -1.13 6.70
CA SER A 14 -21.60 -2.30 6.47
C SER A 14 -21.48 -3.22 7.70
N PRO A 15 -22.50 -4.03 8.05
CA PRO A 15 -22.29 -5.16 8.95
C PRO A 15 -21.05 -5.96 8.51
N LEU A 16 -20.35 -6.60 9.45
CA LEU A 16 -19.21 -7.47 9.18
C LEU A 16 -19.62 -8.52 8.14
N GLU A 17 -19.37 -8.24 6.86
CA GLU A 17 -19.63 -9.17 5.79
C GLU A 17 -18.71 -10.37 5.97
N ALA A 18 -19.25 -11.56 5.73
CA ALA A 18 -18.44 -12.76 5.80
C ALA A 18 -17.23 -12.59 4.87
N PRO A 19 -16.03 -12.98 5.31
CA PRO A 19 -14.84 -13.08 4.47
C PRO A 19 -15.12 -13.57 3.05
N VAL A 20 -15.02 -12.68 2.07
CA VAL A 20 -15.12 -13.08 0.66
C VAL A 20 -13.77 -13.66 0.25
N ALA A 21 -13.77 -14.84 -0.37
CA ALA A 21 -12.55 -15.51 -0.83
C ALA A 21 -11.72 -14.65 -1.81
N TRP A 22 -12.39 -13.75 -2.54
CA TRP A 22 -11.80 -12.83 -3.52
C TRP A 22 -11.31 -11.51 -2.92
N ASP A 23 -11.36 -11.36 -1.60
CA ASP A 23 -10.72 -10.24 -0.91
C ASP A 23 -9.21 -10.27 -1.19
N GLN A 24 -8.64 -9.14 -1.58
CA GLN A 24 -7.22 -8.99 -1.87
C GLN A 24 -6.34 -9.54 -0.75
N LEU A 25 -6.76 -9.37 0.51
CA LEU A 25 -6.03 -9.85 1.70
C LEU A 25 -6.07 -11.38 1.89
N ARG A 26 -6.83 -12.10 1.06
CA ARG A 26 -7.06 -13.55 1.20
C ARG A 26 -6.69 -14.35 -0.04
N LEU A 27 -6.36 -13.69 -1.15
CA LEU A 27 -6.02 -14.39 -2.38
C LEU A 27 -4.70 -15.15 -2.25
N SER A 28 -3.67 -14.56 -1.66
CA SER A 28 -2.34 -15.19 -1.59
C SER A 28 -2.32 -16.49 -0.80
N PRO A 29 -2.97 -16.63 0.39
CA PRO A 29 -2.95 -17.89 1.11
C PRO A 29 -3.81 -18.96 0.46
N ILE A 30 -4.91 -18.58 -0.22
CA ILE A 30 -5.77 -19.52 -0.96
C ILE A 30 -5.04 -20.10 -2.18
N LEU A 31 -4.25 -19.27 -2.86
CA LEU A 31 -3.51 -19.66 -4.07
C LEU A 31 -2.16 -20.32 -3.76
N GLU A 32 -1.77 -20.41 -2.48
CA GLU A 32 -0.43 -20.85 -2.06
C GLU A 32 0.67 -20.06 -2.80
N ALA A 33 0.43 -18.76 -2.96
CA ALA A 33 1.22 -17.87 -3.81
C ALA A 33 1.92 -16.78 -3.00
N PRO A 34 3.08 -16.29 -3.45
CA PRO A 34 3.77 -15.19 -2.79
C PRO A 34 3.03 -13.86 -3.00
N GLU A 35 3.04 -13.03 -1.97
CA GLU A 35 2.51 -11.66 -2.01
C GLU A 35 3.57 -10.67 -1.53
N LEU A 36 3.74 -9.60 -2.29
CA LEU A 36 4.64 -8.50 -1.97
C LEU A 36 3.83 -7.23 -1.76
N THR A 37 3.83 -6.71 -0.53
CA THR A 37 3.29 -5.39 -0.22
C THR A 37 4.42 -4.38 -0.20
N LEU A 38 4.35 -3.38 -1.07
CA LEU A 38 5.34 -2.32 -1.20
C LEU A 38 4.69 -0.95 -1.14
N SER A 39 5.43 0.04 -0.65
CA SER A 39 4.98 1.42 -0.67
C SER A 39 5.31 2.05 -2.02
N ILE A 40 4.29 2.56 -2.70
CA ILE A 40 4.46 3.16 -4.03
C ILE A 40 4.45 4.68 -3.94
N GLY A 41 3.68 5.28 -3.02
CA GLY A 41 3.48 6.71 -2.98
C GLY A 41 3.11 7.23 -1.60
N GLN A 42 2.90 8.52 -1.51
CA GLN A 42 2.37 9.18 -0.33
C GLN A 42 1.47 10.35 -0.76
N ILE A 43 0.39 10.61 -0.02
CA ILE A 43 -0.54 11.70 -0.31
C ILE A 43 -0.79 12.56 0.93
N PRO A 44 -0.93 13.89 0.79
CA PRO A 44 -1.30 14.73 1.91
C PRO A 44 -2.76 14.53 2.28
N TYR A 45 -3.05 14.54 3.58
CA TYR A 45 -4.43 14.56 4.08
C TYR A 45 -4.52 15.47 5.31
N ARG A 46 -5.68 16.07 5.54
CA ARG A 46 -5.92 16.84 6.77
C ARG A 46 -6.48 15.91 7.84
N SER A 47 -5.72 15.72 8.92
CA SER A 47 -6.17 14.89 10.04
C SER A 47 -7.35 15.54 10.74
N ARG A 48 -8.44 14.77 10.93
CA ARG A 48 -9.60 15.25 11.69
C ARG A 48 -9.38 15.20 13.21
N ILE A 49 -8.40 14.42 13.66
CA ILE A 49 -8.07 14.25 15.07
C ILE A 49 -7.14 15.37 15.55
N THR A 50 -6.07 15.66 14.80
CA THR A 50 -5.06 16.66 15.17
C THR A 50 -5.30 18.02 14.50
N GLY A 51 -6.06 18.07 13.41
CA GLY A 51 -6.29 19.28 12.62
C GLY A 51 -5.15 19.67 11.68
N VAL A 52 -4.03 18.95 11.73
CA VAL A 52 -2.79 19.22 10.98
C VAL A 52 -2.79 18.45 9.65
N ASN A 53 -2.10 19.00 8.64
CA ASN A 53 -1.84 18.28 7.39
C ASN A 53 -0.78 17.20 7.62
N GLU A 54 -1.16 15.94 7.42
CA GLU A 54 -0.30 14.78 7.56
C GLU A 54 -0.10 14.11 6.21
N ILE A 55 0.75 13.08 6.17
CA ILE A 55 1.11 12.35 4.96
C ILE A 55 0.65 10.90 5.13
N LEU A 56 -0.21 10.43 4.22
CA LEU A 56 -0.72 9.07 4.20
C LEU A 56 0.12 8.23 3.22
N PRO A 57 0.69 7.10 3.65
CA PRO A 57 1.39 6.20 2.74
C PRO A 57 0.40 5.48 1.81
N VAL A 58 0.76 5.35 0.54
CA VAL A 58 0.04 4.58 -0.46
C VAL A 58 0.82 3.30 -0.72
N GLY A 59 0.28 2.18 -0.26
CA GLY A 59 0.79 0.85 -0.50
C GLY A 59 0.10 0.16 -1.68
N ALA A 60 0.82 -0.71 -2.36
CA ALA A 60 0.27 -1.68 -3.30
C ALA A 60 0.69 -3.09 -2.88
N SER A 61 -0.25 -4.03 -2.95
CA SER A 61 0.00 -5.46 -2.80
C SER A 61 -0.07 -6.11 -4.19
N VAL A 62 0.93 -6.93 -4.49
CA VAL A 62 1.05 -7.67 -5.75
C VAL A 62 1.23 -9.15 -5.42
N VAL A 63 0.43 -10.00 -6.06
CA VAL A 63 0.48 -11.46 -5.92
C VAL A 63 1.20 -12.06 -7.13
N GLY A 64 2.18 -12.92 -6.87
CA GLY A 64 2.90 -13.69 -7.88
C GLY A 64 2.31 -15.08 -8.10
N GLY A 65 2.96 -15.90 -8.93
CA GLY A 65 2.64 -17.33 -9.02
C GLY A 65 3.37 -18.14 -7.94
N PRO A 66 2.91 -19.35 -7.58
CA PRO A 66 3.63 -20.22 -6.64
C PRO A 66 5.10 -20.43 -7.05
N GLY A 67 6.03 -20.28 -6.10
CA GLY A 67 7.47 -20.44 -6.33
C GLY A 67 8.16 -19.30 -7.08
N THR A 68 7.52 -18.13 -7.21
CA THR A 68 8.06 -16.96 -7.96
C THR A 68 8.57 -15.83 -7.08
N ASP A 69 8.77 -16.04 -5.78
CA ASP A 69 9.11 -15.03 -4.76
C ASP A 69 10.22 -14.06 -5.21
N LEU A 70 11.36 -14.60 -5.68
CA LEU A 70 12.49 -13.80 -6.13
C LEU A 70 12.18 -13.02 -7.42
N SER A 71 11.51 -13.66 -8.37
CA SER A 71 11.10 -13.01 -9.63
C SER A 71 10.09 -11.89 -9.38
N LEU A 72 9.19 -12.05 -8.40
CA LEU A 72 8.24 -11.02 -7.99
C LEU A 72 8.96 -9.79 -7.42
N ILE A 73 9.97 -10.00 -6.57
CA ILE A 73 10.78 -8.92 -6.00
C ILE A 73 11.56 -8.20 -7.10
N GLU A 74 12.24 -8.92 -7.98
CA GLU A 74 13.01 -8.33 -9.10
C GLU A 74 12.12 -7.53 -10.05
N THR A 75 10.93 -8.04 -10.34
CA THR A 75 9.92 -7.36 -11.16
C THR A 75 9.47 -6.07 -10.49
N ALA A 76 9.13 -6.11 -9.20
CA ALA A 76 8.72 -4.92 -8.45
C ALA A 76 9.82 -3.86 -8.42
N GLN A 77 11.08 -4.26 -8.17
CA GLN A 77 12.22 -3.33 -8.22
C GLN A 77 12.39 -2.70 -9.61
N THR A 78 12.25 -3.49 -10.67
CA THR A 78 12.35 -3.00 -12.06
C THR A 78 11.27 -1.97 -12.37
N VAL A 79 10.02 -2.25 -12.00
CA VAL A 79 8.88 -1.35 -12.19
C VAL A 79 9.05 -0.04 -11.42
N LEU A 80 9.49 -0.11 -10.15
CA LEU A 80 9.74 1.08 -9.35
C LEU A 80 10.84 1.95 -9.98
N ARG A 81 11.97 1.36 -10.39
CA ARG A 81 13.05 2.09 -11.07
C ARG A 81 12.58 2.74 -12.36
N TYR A 82 11.85 1.99 -13.20
CA TYR A 82 11.37 2.51 -14.49
C TYR A 82 10.33 3.63 -14.32
N SER A 83 9.54 3.59 -13.26
CA SER A 83 8.58 4.64 -12.91
C SER A 83 9.18 5.80 -12.14
N GLY A 84 10.49 5.83 -11.91
CA GLY A 84 11.16 6.87 -11.14
C GLY A 84 10.83 6.87 -9.64
N ARG A 85 10.31 5.75 -9.11
CA ARG A 85 9.96 5.61 -7.69
C ARG A 85 11.14 5.08 -6.89
N PRO A 86 11.36 5.59 -5.66
CA PRO A 86 12.45 5.14 -4.81
C PRO A 86 12.24 3.70 -4.32
N LEU A 87 13.34 2.99 -4.10
CA LEU A 87 13.35 1.63 -3.53
C LEU A 87 13.52 1.62 -2.01
N CYS A 88 13.76 2.79 -1.42
CA CYS A 88 13.96 2.96 0.01
C CYS A 88 12.92 3.94 0.54
N VAL A 89 12.52 3.72 1.79
CA VAL A 89 11.60 4.59 2.51
C VAL A 89 12.33 5.23 3.68
N ALA A 90 11.99 6.47 3.98
CA ALA A 90 12.42 7.17 5.18
C ALA A 90 11.59 6.73 6.40
N THR A 91 12.16 6.94 7.59
CA THR A 91 11.46 6.77 8.86
C THR A 91 10.84 8.09 9.31
N GLY A 92 9.70 8.04 9.98
CA GLY A 92 9.07 9.21 10.60
C GLY A 92 7.79 9.63 9.89
N ARG A 93 7.60 10.94 9.73
CA ARG A 93 6.33 11.52 9.23
C ARG A 93 6.14 11.39 7.72
N GLN A 94 7.23 11.36 6.96
CA GLN A 94 7.22 11.22 5.50
C GLN A 94 7.97 9.95 5.12
N MET A 95 7.42 9.24 4.14
CA MET A 95 7.98 8.01 3.60
C MET A 95 8.99 8.28 2.49
N PHE A 96 8.77 9.35 1.72
CA PHE A 96 9.69 9.83 0.68
C PHE A 96 10.08 11.28 0.99
N GLU A 97 11.34 11.64 0.69
CA GLU A 97 11.92 12.97 0.96
C GLU A 97 11.22 14.09 0.16
N ASP A 98 11.51 15.35 0.52
CA ASP A 98 10.75 16.53 0.10
C ASP A 98 10.78 16.84 -1.40
N ASP A 99 11.69 16.25 -2.19
CA ASP A 99 11.73 16.34 -3.65
C ASP A 99 10.81 15.32 -4.36
N TYR A 100 10.14 14.45 -3.60
CA TYR A 100 9.16 13.50 -4.11
C TYR A 100 7.92 14.23 -4.66
N GLN A 101 7.82 14.32 -5.98
CA GLN A 101 6.64 14.87 -6.64
C GLN A 101 5.53 13.83 -6.69
N ILE A 102 4.34 14.24 -6.23
CA ILE A 102 3.12 13.44 -6.36
C ILE A 102 2.71 13.53 -7.84
N LEU A 103 2.87 12.41 -8.57
CA LEU A 103 2.38 12.25 -9.94
C LEU A 103 0.85 12.37 -10.01
#